data_AF-A0A7X6W5I1-F1
#
_entry.id   AF-A0A7X6W5I1-F1
#
_cell.length_a   1.000
_cell.length_b   1.000
_cell.length_c   1.000
_cell.angle_alpha   90.00
_cell.angle_beta   90.00
_cell.angle_gamma   90.00
#
_symmetry.space_group_name_H-M   'P 1'
#
loop_
_entity.id
_entity.type
_entity.pdbx_description
1 polymer ?
#
loop_
_entity_poly.entity_id
_entity_poly.type
_entity_poly.pdbx_seq_one_letter_code
_entity_poly.pdbx_strand_id
1 'polypeptide(L)'
;YGAGTARIADFEALAGEVHGKPLTWFFDQWLRRPGAPRLRVAVAKEGPPAVLTVVQEGAPYRGEMQLLVTDGAGKTRHTLHLDGSLTRVKIPVRGTITRVEIDPDRAWLLHTPQRVHSL
;
A
#
# COMPACT_ATOMS: atom_id res chain seq x y z
N TYR A 1 27.08 15.28 -13.85
CA TYR A 1 26.11 16.22 -13.24
C TYR A 1 26.86 17.46 -12.81
N GLY A 2 26.92 18.48 -13.67
CA GLY A 2 27.70 19.70 -13.44
C GLY A 2 26.77 20.87 -13.10
N ALA A 3 27.05 21.55 -11.98
CA ALA A 3 26.60 22.88 -11.53
C ALA A 3 25.45 23.58 -12.30
N GLY A 4 24.28 22.94 -12.43
CA GLY A 4 23.07 23.51 -13.04
C GLY A 4 21.85 23.29 -12.17
N THR A 5 20.81 24.11 -12.35
CA THR A 5 19.53 23.94 -11.65
C THR A 5 18.83 22.66 -12.11
N ALA A 6 18.57 21.73 -11.19
CA ALA A 6 17.77 20.54 -11.44
C ALA A 6 16.30 20.79 -11.08
N ARG A 7 15.38 20.34 -11.92
CA ARG A 7 13.93 20.36 -11.70
C ARG A 7 13.42 18.96 -11.38
N ILE A 8 12.22 18.88 -10.80
CA ILE A 8 11.54 17.58 -10.56
C ILE A 8 11.38 16.78 -11.85
N ALA A 9 11.15 17.45 -12.99
CA ALA A 9 11.07 16.79 -14.28
C ALA A 9 12.38 16.10 -14.69
N ASP A 10 13.54 16.72 -14.39
CA ASP A 10 14.85 16.13 -14.68
C ASP A 10 15.09 14.87 -13.83
N PHE A 11 14.68 14.93 -12.55
CA PHE A 11 14.77 13.79 -11.65
C PHE A 11 13.82 12.64 -12.05
N GLU A 12 12.57 12.95 -12.44
CA GLU A 12 11.62 11.94 -12.91
C GLU A 12 12.13 11.22 -14.16
N ALA A 13 12.67 11.97 -15.13
CA ALA A 13 13.22 11.41 -16.35
C ALA A 13 14.40 10.47 -16.05
N LEU A 14 15.36 10.92 -15.24
CA LEU A 14 16.51 10.11 -14.85
C LEU A 14 16.11 8.86 -14.05
N ALA A 15 15.14 8.99 -13.13
CA ALA A 15 14.65 7.86 -12.36
C ALA A 15 13.99 6.80 -13.26
N GLY A 16 13.19 7.24 -14.25
CA GLY A 16 12.59 6.36 -15.24
C GLY A 16 13.62 5.66 -16.13
N GLU A 17 14.67 6.38 -16.53
CA GLU A 17 15.79 5.83 -17.30
C GLU A 17 16.52 4.72 -16.53
N VAL A 18 16.94 5.00 -15.28
CA VAL A 18 17.63 4.02 -14.42
C VAL A 18 16.73 2.82 -14.09
N HIS A 19 15.43 3.04 -13.90
CA HIS A 19 14.47 1.98 -13.64
C HIS A 19 14.12 1.15 -14.90
N GLY A 20 14.38 1.69 -16.10
CA GLY A 20 14.06 1.07 -17.39
C GLY A 20 12.58 1.15 -17.79
N LYS A 21 11.75 1.88 -17.05
CA LYS A 21 10.32 2.11 -17.36
C LYS A 21 9.89 3.52 -16.94
N PRO A 22 8.92 4.15 -17.62
CA PRO A 22 8.36 5.43 -17.18
C PRO A 22 7.82 5.36 -15.75
N LEU A 23 8.27 6.28 -14.91
CA LEU A 23 7.84 6.41 -13.52
C LEU A 23 6.81 7.53 -13.30
N THR A 24 6.28 8.15 -14.35
CA THR A 24 5.36 9.29 -14.26
C THR A 24 4.20 9.08 -13.29
N TRP A 25 3.61 7.89 -13.29
CA TRP A 25 2.57 7.49 -12.35
C TRP A 25 2.94 7.66 -10.87
N PHE A 26 4.20 7.43 -10.50
CA PHE A 26 4.69 7.46 -9.13
C PHE A 26 4.79 8.91 -8.69
N PHE A 27 5.36 9.75 -9.54
CA PHE A 27 5.44 11.20 -9.33
C PHE A 27 4.07 11.86 -9.34
N ASP A 28 3.16 11.41 -10.20
CA ASP A 28 1.78 11.90 -10.26
C ASP A 28 1.06 11.67 -8.92
N GLN A 29 1.09 10.44 -8.39
CA GLN A 29 0.35 10.11 -7.18
C GLN A 29 0.95 10.75 -5.92
N TRP A 30 2.28 10.90 -5.85
CA TRP A 30 2.94 11.37 -4.62
C TRP A 30 3.29 12.85 -4.62
N LEU A 31 3.59 13.46 -5.77
CA LEU A 31 4.00 14.87 -5.83
C LEU A 31 2.93 15.79 -6.41
N ARG A 32 2.08 15.30 -7.30
CA ARG A 32 1.12 16.14 -8.04
C ARG A 32 -0.31 16.01 -7.53
N ARG A 33 -0.64 14.93 -6.83
CA ARG A 33 -1.96 14.71 -6.26
C ARG A 33 -2.02 15.18 -4.80
N PRO A 34 -2.99 16.03 -4.43
CA PRO A 34 -3.17 16.42 -3.03
C PRO A 34 -3.73 15.26 -2.20
N GLY A 35 -3.20 15.11 -0.99
CA GLY A 35 -3.65 14.12 0.00
C GLY A 35 -2.92 12.77 -0.08
N ALA A 36 -3.48 11.78 0.61
CA ALA A 36 -2.95 10.43 0.72
C ALA A 36 -4.06 9.41 0.39
N PRO A 37 -3.72 8.13 0.12
CA PRO A 37 -4.73 7.10 -0.07
C PRO A 37 -5.68 6.98 1.12
N ARG A 38 -6.96 6.79 0.83
CA ARG A 38 -8.00 6.50 1.82
C ARG A 38 -8.43 5.05 1.66
N LEU A 39 -8.14 4.23 2.67
CA LEU A 39 -8.35 2.79 2.59
C LEU A 39 -9.46 2.35 3.53
N ARG A 40 -10.32 1.46 3.04
CA ARG A 40 -11.20 0.64 3.88
C ARG A 40 -10.71 -0.80 3.83
N VAL A 41 -10.48 -1.39 4.99
CA VAL A 41 -10.02 -2.78 5.08
C VAL A 41 -11.08 -3.62 5.77
N ALA A 42 -11.47 -4.72 5.12
CA ALA A 42 -12.45 -5.66 5.62
C ALA A 42 -11.86 -7.07 5.67
N VAL A 43 -12.11 -7.77 6.77
CA VAL A 43 -11.78 -9.19 6.92
C VAL A 43 -12.99 -9.99 6.47
N ALA A 44 -12.92 -10.52 5.24
CA ALA A 44 -14.01 -11.30 4.65
C ALA A 44 -14.03 -12.76 5.12
N LYS A 45 -12.90 -13.25 5.64
CA LYS A 45 -12.77 -14.56 6.29
C LYS A 45 -11.60 -14.50 7.26
N GLU A 46 -11.81 -14.87 8.51
CA GLU A 46 -10.78 -14.73 9.55
C GLU A 46 -9.87 -15.96 9.69
N GLY A 47 -10.35 -17.16 9.32
CA GLY A 47 -9.64 -18.44 9.46
C GLY A 47 -8.93 -18.92 8.17
N PRO A 48 -8.15 -20.01 8.22
CA PRO A 48 -7.17 -20.36 7.18
C PRO A 48 -7.77 -20.72 5.80
N PRO A 49 -7.23 -20.17 4.69
CA PRO A 49 -6.51 -18.91 4.65
C PRO A 49 -7.47 -17.75 4.93
N ALA A 50 -7.01 -16.76 5.68
CA ALA A 50 -7.78 -15.55 5.92
C ALA A 50 -7.92 -14.78 4.60
N VAL A 51 -9.01 -14.03 4.44
CA VAL A 51 -9.27 -13.24 3.24
C VAL A 51 -9.51 -11.80 3.65
N LEU A 52 -8.65 -10.91 3.15
CA LEU A 52 -8.77 -9.48 3.37
C LEU A 52 -9.19 -8.81 2.05
N THR A 53 -10.01 -7.78 2.19
CA THR A 53 -10.41 -6.90 1.11
C THR A 53 -9.97 -5.49 1.46
N VAL A 54 -9.21 -4.86 0.56
CA VAL A 54 -8.78 -3.47 0.67
C VAL A 54 -9.44 -2.68 -0.45
N VAL A 55 -10.19 -1.65 -0.08
CA VAL A 55 -10.86 -0.75 -1.01
C VAL A 55 -10.23 0.63 -0.91
N GLN A 56 -9.87 1.22 -2.04
CA GLN A 56 -9.40 2.60 -2.14
C GLN A 56 -10.57 3.51 -2.51
N GLU A 57 -10.73 4.61 -1.77
CA GLU A 57 -11.69 5.65 -2.13
C GLU A 57 -11.04 6.70 -3.07
N GLY A 58 -11.79 7.11 -4.10
CA GLY A 58 -11.30 8.07 -5.11
C GLY A 58 -10.36 7.41 -6.12
N ALA A 59 -9.48 8.22 -6.74
CA ALA A 59 -8.50 7.67 -7.67
C ALA A 59 -7.55 6.70 -6.93
N PRO A 60 -7.27 5.50 -7.45
CA PRO A 60 -6.43 4.53 -6.75
C PRO A 60 -4.96 4.95 -6.78
N TYR A 61 -4.28 4.71 -5.67
CA TYR A 61 -2.82 4.70 -5.63
C TYR A 61 -2.33 3.30 -6.01
N ARG A 62 -1.11 3.21 -6.55
CA ARG A 62 -0.49 1.92 -6.84
C ARG A 62 0.86 1.76 -6.16
N GLY A 63 1.23 0.52 -5.89
CA GLY A 63 2.50 0.18 -5.24
C GLY A 63 2.37 -0.97 -4.24
N GLU A 64 3.45 -1.22 -3.52
CA GLU A 64 3.54 -2.25 -2.49
C GLU A 64 3.33 -1.66 -1.09
N MET A 65 2.38 -2.21 -0.34
CA MET A 65 2.07 -1.79 1.03
C MET A 65 2.28 -2.95 2.00
N GLN A 66 2.91 -2.66 3.15
CA GLN A 66 3.11 -3.67 4.18
C GLN A 66 1.87 -3.81 5.06
N LEU A 67 1.54 -5.06 5.39
CA LEU A 67 0.57 -5.44 6.40
C LEU A 67 1.28 -6.17 7.52
N LEU A 68 0.86 -5.96 8.77
CA LEU A 68 1.24 -6.81 9.90
C LEU A 68 -0.01 -7.54 10.40
N VAL A 69 -0.01 -8.86 10.27
CA VAL A 69 -1.13 -9.71 10.68
C VAL A 69 -0.73 -10.46 11.95
N THR A 70 -1.60 -10.44 12.95
CA THR A 70 -1.46 -11.21 14.20
C THR A 70 -2.48 -12.34 14.22
N ASP A 71 -2.02 -13.56 14.46
CA ASP A 71 -2.83 -14.78 14.58
C ASP A 71 -2.27 -15.70 15.68
N GLY A 72 -2.66 -16.98 15.70
CA GLY A 72 -2.18 -17.96 16.67
C GLY A 72 -0.69 -18.32 16.54
N ALA A 73 -0.01 -17.94 15.46
CA ALA A 73 1.44 -18.10 15.29
C ALA A 73 2.24 -16.88 15.78
N GLY A 74 1.58 -15.75 16.04
CA GLY A 74 2.22 -14.47 16.35
C GLY A 74 2.04 -13.45 15.23
N LYS A 75 3.04 -12.59 15.02
CA LYS A 75 2.99 -11.47 14.07
C LYS A 75 3.76 -11.80 12.79
N THR A 76 3.11 -11.66 11.63
CA THR A 76 3.72 -11.91 10.31
C THR A 76 3.52 -10.71 9.39
N ARG A 77 4.57 -10.32 8.66
CA ARG A 77 4.51 -9.26 7.64
C ARG A 77 4.09 -9.84 6.29
N HIS A 78 3.20 -9.13 5.61
CA HIS A 78 2.77 -9.46 4.25
C HIS A 78 2.87 -8.23 3.36
N THR A 79 3.25 -8.43 2.10
CA THR A 79 3.26 -7.38 1.09
C THR A 79 1.97 -7.45 0.30
N LEU A 80 1.24 -6.33 0.26
CA LEU A 80 0.03 -6.16 -0.53
C LEU A 80 0.36 -5.33 -1.77
N HIS A 81 0.12 -5.91 -2.94
CA HIS A 81 0.20 -5.17 -4.20
C HIS A 81 -1.11 -4.43 -4.46
N LEU A 82 -1.08 -3.11 -4.38
CA LEU A 82 -2.21 -2.25 -4.74
C LEU A 82 -2.12 -1.89 -6.21
N ASP A 83 -3.11 -2.33 -6.98
CA ASP A 83 -3.29 -1.97 -8.39
C ASP A 83 -4.79 -1.85 -8.70
N GLY A 84 -5.32 -0.64 -8.53
CA GLY A 84 -6.75 -0.34 -8.71
C GLY A 84 -7.52 -0.12 -7.40
N SER A 85 -8.84 0.00 -7.51
CA SER A 85 -9.73 0.41 -6.42
C SER A 85 -10.04 -0.71 -5.42
N LEU A 86 -9.82 -1.97 -5.79
CA LEU A 86 -10.14 -3.15 -4.98
C LEU A 86 -8.98 -4.14 -5.05
N THR A 87 -8.48 -4.54 -3.89
CA THR A 87 -7.49 -5.61 -3.78
C THR A 87 -8.03 -6.67 -2.82
N ARG A 88 -8.12 -7.91 -3.30
CA ARG A 88 -8.48 -9.07 -2.47
C ARG A 88 -7.27 -9.98 -2.32
N VAL A 89 -6.88 -10.24 -1.08
CA VAL A 89 -5.67 -11.02 -0.78
C VAL A 89 -6.00 -12.18 0.16
N LYS A 90 -5.38 -13.33 -0.11
CA LYS A 90 -5.40 -14.50 0.80
C LYS A 90 -4.15 -14.42 1.69
N ILE A 91 -4.36 -14.44 3.00
CA ILE A 91 -3.28 -14.39 3.98
C ILE A 91 -3.14 -15.77 4.64
N PRO A 92 -1.96 -16.41 4.56
CA PRO A 92 -1.66 -17.61 5.34
C PRO A 92 -1.70 -17.27 6.83
N VAL A 93 -2.50 -18.02 7.58
CA VAL A 93 -2.67 -17.80 9.03
C VAL A 93 -2.73 -19.13 9.78
N ARG A 94 -2.37 -19.13 11.06
CA ARG A 94 -2.64 -20.23 12.00
C ARG A 94 -3.79 -19.84 12.93
N GLY A 95 -4.96 -20.41 12.65
CA GLY A 95 -6.20 -20.08 13.38
C GLY A 95 -6.85 -18.81 12.84
N THR A 96 -7.49 -18.07 13.73
CA THR A 96 -8.21 -16.83 13.43
C THR A 96 -7.29 -15.63 13.58
N ILE A 97 -7.37 -14.66 12.66
CA ILE A 97 -6.66 -13.39 12.84
C ILE A 97 -7.25 -12.59 14.00
N THR A 98 -6.39 -11.99 14.82
CA THR A 98 -6.80 -11.18 15.97
C THR A 98 -6.52 -9.70 15.76
N ARG A 99 -5.57 -9.36 14.87
CA ARG A 99 -5.23 -7.97 14.53
C ARG A 99 -4.63 -7.87 13.14
N VAL A 100 -4.99 -6.79 12.44
CA VAL A 100 -4.36 -6.38 11.18
C VAL A 100 -3.91 -4.94 11.34
N GLU A 101 -2.64 -4.66 11.06
CA GLU A 101 -2.09 -3.32 10.97
C GLU A 101 -1.75 -3.01 9.52
N ILE A 102 -2.18 -1.83 9.07
CA ILE A 102 -1.96 -1.33 7.71
C ILE A 102 -0.80 -0.36 7.77
N ASP A 103 0.18 -0.54 6.88
CA ASP A 103 1.37 0.31 6.77
C ASP A 103 2.05 0.55 8.14
N PRO A 104 2.49 -0.52 8.83
CA PRO A 104 3.04 -0.43 10.19
C PRO A 104 4.27 0.49 10.28
N ASP A 105 4.99 0.69 9.18
CA ASP A 105 6.19 1.52 9.10
C ASP A 105 5.91 2.93 8.55
N ARG A 106 4.64 3.25 8.25
CA ARG A 106 4.16 4.57 7.77
C ARG A 106 4.81 5.04 6.46
N ALA A 107 5.10 4.13 5.53
CA ALA A 107 5.70 4.45 4.24
C ALA A 107 4.72 5.15 3.27
N TRP A 108 3.41 5.03 3.49
CA TRP A 108 2.36 5.51 2.58
C TRP A 108 1.75 6.86 3.00
N LEU A 109 2.42 7.61 3.89
CA LEU A 109 1.98 8.91 4.40
C LEU A 109 0.57 8.88 5.01
N LEU A 110 0.15 7.70 5.49
CA LEU A 110 -1.14 7.51 6.16
C LEU A 110 -1.07 8.13 7.56
N HIS A 111 -1.82 9.21 7.75
CA HIS A 111 -1.84 10.02 8.97
C HIS A 111 -3.00 9.66 9.91
N THR A 112 -3.97 8.89 9.42
CA THR A 112 -5.09 8.37 10.22
C THR A 112 -4.99 6.84 10.32
N PRO A 113 -5.26 6.23 11.48
CA PRO A 113 -5.39 4.78 11.58
C PRO A 113 -6.43 4.28 10.58
N GLN A 114 -6.05 3.33 9.71
CA GLN A 114 -6.99 2.75 8.77
C GLN A 114 -7.97 1.86 9.53
N ARG A 115 -9.26 2.01 9.23
CA ARG A 115 -10.28 1.20 9.89
C ARG A 115 -10.27 -0.21 9.33
N VAL A 116 -10.03 -1.17 10.22
CA VAL A 116 -10.19 -2.60 9.95
C VAL A 116 -11.50 -3.04 10.58
N HIS A 117 -12.38 -3.63 9.77
CA HIS A 117 -13.65 -4.16 10.24
C HIS A 117 -13.73 -5.67 9.93
N SER A 118 -14.27 -6.44 10.87
CA SER A 118 -14.81 -7.77 10.57
C SER A 118 -16.16 -7.58 9.86
N LEU A 119 -16.40 -8.34 8.79
CA LEU A 119 -17.73 -8.41 8.16
C LEU A 119 -18.65 -9.32 8.96
#